data_AF-A0A5S9MEK7-F1
#
_entry.id   AF-A0A5S9MEK7-F1
#
_cell.length_a   1.000
_cell.length_b   1.000
_cell.length_c   1.000
_cell.angle_alpha   90.00
_cell.angle_beta   90.00
_cell.angle_gamma   90.00
#
_symmetry.space_group_name_H-M   'P 1'
#
loop_
_entity.id
_entity.type
_entity.pdbx_description
1 polymer ?
#
loop_
_entity_poly.entity_id
_entity_poly.type
_entity_poly.pdbx_seq_one_letter_code
_entity_poly.pdbx_strand_id
1 'polypeptide(L)'
;MKTGAETARYILDRNGLYDVPVEPVRGTLTDHYDPTQRVVRLSEPVYYGHSISAISVASHEVGHALQHQESYGALVLRHKIFPVVNFASGVAPLLFLGGILLSSSLNLIGLGIIFCSQQLYSFSL
;
A
#
# COMPACT_ATOMS: atom_id res chain seq x y z
N MET A 1 -19.88 -5.13 28.34
CA MET A 1 -19.33 -4.11 27.41
C MET A 1 -17.83 -4.28 27.47
N LYS A 2 -17.12 -4.35 26.33
CA LYS A 2 -15.67 -4.56 26.35
C LYS A 2 -14.96 -3.30 26.89
N THR A 3 -13.85 -3.46 27.57
CA THR A 3 -12.98 -2.31 27.91
C THR A 3 -12.21 -1.81 26.68
N GLY A 4 -11.58 -0.64 26.78
CA GLY A 4 -10.67 -0.14 25.75
C GLY A 4 -9.53 -1.13 25.49
N ALA A 5 -8.92 -1.69 26.54
CA ALA A 5 -7.86 -2.69 26.41
C ALA A 5 -8.34 -3.97 25.70
N GLU A 6 -9.51 -4.52 26.09
CA GLU A 6 -10.09 -5.69 25.45
C GLU A 6 -10.43 -5.44 23.98
N THR A 7 -10.91 -4.24 23.67
CA THR A 7 -11.23 -3.85 22.29
C THR A 7 -9.96 -3.72 21.46
N ALA A 8 -8.92 -3.07 21.99
CA ALA A 8 -7.62 -2.95 21.33
C ALA A 8 -7.03 -4.32 21.02
N ARG A 9 -6.96 -5.20 22.04
CA ARG A 9 -6.47 -6.57 21.89
C ARG A 9 -7.26 -7.35 20.83
N TYR A 10 -8.58 -7.29 20.89
CA TYR A 10 -9.47 -7.94 19.92
C TYR A 10 -9.23 -7.48 18.48
N ILE A 11 -9.04 -6.19 18.24
CA ILE A 11 -8.79 -5.67 16.88
C ILE A 11 -7.40 -6.10 16.40
N LEU A 12 -6.36 -5.98 17.23
CA LEU A 12 -5.01 -6.41 16.89
C LEU A 12 -4.95 -7.89 16.53
N ASP A 13 -5.57 -8.76 17.34
CA ASP A 13 -5.58 -10.21 17.13
C ASP A 13 -6.29 -10.60 15.83
N ARG A 14 -7.38 -9.90 15.47
CA ARG A 14 -8.08 -10.13 14.20
C ARG A 14 -7.27 -9.72 12.97
N ASN A 15 -6.27 -8.85 13.14
CA ASN A 15 -5.38 -8.39 12.06
C ASN A 15 -4.01 -9.08 12.10
N GLY A 16 -3.83 -10.11 12.94
CA GLY A 16 -2.59 -10.89 13.03
C GLY A 16 -1.46 -10.21 13.84
N LEU A 17 -1.74 -9.11 14.54
CA LEU A 17 -0.77 -8.35 15.36
C LEU A 17 -0.70 -8.89 16.80
N TYR A 18 -0.44 -10.18 16.95
CA TYR A 18 -0.33 -10.83 18.26
C TYR A 18 0.88 -10.35 19.06
N ASP A 19 1.90 -9.82 18.37
CA ASP A 19 3.17 -9.36 18.93
C ASP A 19 3.12 -7.93 19.49
N VAL A 20 2.08 -7.15 19.19
CA VAL A 20 1.93 -5.77 19.66
C VAL A 20 1.28 -5.76 21.05
N PRO A 21 1.99 -5.46 22.16
CA PRO A 21 1.38 -5.43 23.48
C PRO A 21 0.45 -4.22 23.64
N VAL A 22 -0.50 -4.34 24.57
CA VAL A 22 -1.39 -3.24 24.99
C VAL A 22 -1.10 -2.93 26.45
N GLU A 23 -0.54 -1.76 26.73
CA GLU A 23 -0.05 -1.37 28.05
C GLU A 23 -0.80 -0.16 28.61
N PRO A 24 -1.06 -0.12 29.93
CA PRO A 24 -1.59 1.06 30.57
C PRO A 24 -0.48 2.10 30.79
N VAL A 25 -0.78 3.36 30.49
CA VAL A 25 0.08 4.53 30.75
C VAL A 25 -0.63 5.46 31.73
N ARG A 26 0.14 6.01 32.67
CA ARG A 26 -0.39 6.99 33.64
C ARG A 26 -0.80 8.29 32.98
N GLY A 27 -1.81 8.93 33.55
CA GLY A 27 -2.33 10.21 33.08
C GLY A 27 -3.62 10.06 32.28
N THR A 28 -4.02 11.15 31.64
CA THR A 28 -5.26 11.26 30.84
C THR A 28 -4.92 11.76 29.46
N LEU A 29 -5.53 11.20 28.41
CA LEU A 29 -5.27 11.58 27.01
C LEU A 29 -3.79 11.38 26.61
N THR A 30 -3.14 10.40 27.23
CA THR A 30 -1.76 9.98 26.95
C THR A 30 -1.71 8.74 26.05
N ASP A 31 -2.86 8.37 25.46
CA ASP A 31 -3.04 7.26 24.54
C ASP A 31 -2.22 7.49 23.27
N HIS A 32 -1.39 6.52 22.90
CA HIS A 32 -0.60 6.56 21.66
C HIS A 32 -0.11 5.16 21.25
N TYR A 33 0.05 4.95 19.95
CA TYR A 33 0.88 3.87 19.43
C TYR A 33 2.35 4.29 19.26
N ASP A 34 3.28 3.46 19.74
CA ASP A 34 4.72 3.64 19.53
C ASP A 34 5.21 2.70 18.40
N PRO A 35 5.57 3.22 17.21
CA PRO A 35 6.02 2.41 16.09
C PRO A 35 7.42 1.82 16.30
N THR A 36 8.24 2.40 17.17
CA THR A 36 9.61 1.93 17.42
C THR A 36 9.59 0.67 18.28
N GLN A 37 8.81 0.71 19.36
CA GLN A 37 8.64 -0.43 20.26
C GLN A 37 7.47 -1.34 19.89
N ARG A 38 6.68 -0.97 18.87
CA ARG A 38 5.49 -1.68 18.39
C ARG A 38 4.50 -2.00 19.52
N VAL A 39 4.17 -1.00 20.34
CA VAL A 39 3.27 -1.14 21.50
C VAL A 39 2.16 -0.11 21.45
N VAL A 40 0.95 -0.52 21.83
CA VAL A 40 -0.20 0.37 22.01
C VAL A 40 -0.27 0.75 23.48
N ARG A 41 -0.13 2.03 23.79
CA ARG A 41 -0.22 2.54 25.15
C ARG A 41 -1.54 3.29 25.31
N LEU A 42 -2.35 2.88 26.28
CA LEU A 42 -3.63 3.52 26.57
C LEU A 42 -3.60 4.13 27.97
N SER A 43 -4.16 5.32 28.11
CA SER A 43 -4.30 5.99 29.40
C SER A 43 -5.18 5.15 30.33
N GLU A 44 -4.93 5.16 31.64
CA GLU A 44 -5.69 4.35 32.61
C GLU A 44 -7.23 4.46 32.44
N PRO A 45 -7.82 5.66 32.22
CA PRO A 45 -9.26 5.80 31.99
C PRO A 45 -9.76 5.11 30.71
N VAL A 46 -8.90 4.98 29.69
CA VAL A 46 -9.23 4.31 28.42
C VAL A 46 -8.97 2.82 28.52
N TYR A 47 -7.84 2.43 29.11
CA TYR A 47 -7.44 1.03 29.29
C TYR A 47 -8.49 0.25 30.08
N TYR A 48 -8.89 0.76 31.25
CA TYR A 48 -9.88 0.12 32.13
C TYR A 48 -11.32 0.56 31.83
N GLY A 49 -11.50 1.64 31.06
CA GLY A 49 -12.82 2.19 30.74
C GLY A 49 -13.62 1.34 29.77
N HIS A 50 -14.93 1.28 29.97
CA HIS A 50 -15.90 0.58 29.12
C HIS A 50 -16.88 1.54 28.43
N SER A 51 -16.52 2.83 28.32
CA SER A 51 -17.34 3.84 27.62
C SER A 51 -17.14 3.76 26.10
N ILE A 52 -18.09 4.32 25.35
CA ILE A 52 -17.96 4.46 23.89
C ILE A 52 -16.71 5.29 23.53
N SER A 53 -16.39 6.32 24.34
CA SER A 53 -15.18 7.12 24.15
C SER A 53 -13.90 6.29 24.33
N ALA A 54 -13.81 5.46 25.38
CA ALA A 54 -12.65 4.61 25.61
C ALA A 54 -12.45 3.60 24.46
N ILE A 55 -13.54 3.00 24.00
CA ILE A 55 -13.51 2.08 22.85
C ILE A 55 -13.04 2.80 21.58
N SER A 56 -13.52 4.02 21.33
CA SER A 56 -13.15 4.83 20.17
C SER A 56 -11.67 5.18 20.16
N VAL A 57 -11.13 5.66 21.28
CA VAL A 57 -9.71 6.02 21.42
C VAL A 57 -8.82 4.77 21.26
N ALA A 58 -9.15 3.68 21.94
CA ALA A 58 -8.41 2.42 21.80
C ALA A 58 -8.41 1.91 20.35
N SER A 59 -9.53 2.01 19.64
CA SER A 59 -9.64 1.63 18.23
C SER A 59 -8.82 2.56 17.31
N HIS A 60 -8.77 3.85 17.61
CA HIS A 60 -7.96 4.84 16.89
C HIS A 60 -6.47 4.51 16.99
N GLU A 61 -5.96 4.24 18.20
CA GLU A 61 -4.54 3.92 18.41
C GLU A 61 -4.14 2.59 17.77
N VAL A 62 -5.02 1.58 17.82
CA VAL A 62 -4.81 0.34 17.07
C VAL A 62 -4.79 0.58 15.57
N GLY A 63 -5.56 1.54 15.07
CA GLY A 63 -5.51 1.97 13.67
C GLY A 63 -4.09 2.38 13.23
N HIS A 64 -3.34 3.09 14.07
CA HIS A 64 -1.95 3.43 13.80
C HIS A 64 -1.05 2.19 13.73
N ALA A 65 -1.29 1.18 14.59
CA ALA A 65 -0.56 -0.09 14.55
C ALA A 65 -0.81 -0.87 13.24
N LEU A 66 -2.07 -0.94 12.78
CA LEU A 66 -2.42 -1.58 11.51
C LEU A 66 -1.81 -0.83 10.32
N GLN A 67 -1.90 0.50 10.32
CA GLN A 67 -1.29 1.32 9.28
C GLN A 67 0.22 1.13 9.22
N HIS A 68 0.89 0.98 10.37
CA HIS A 68 2.31 0.70 10.43
C HIS A 68 2.65 -0.68 9.81
N GLN A 69 1.82 -1.71 10.04
CA GLN A 69 1.96 -3.01 9.40
C GLN A 69 1.78 -2.94 7.87
N GLU A 70 0.73 -2.28 7.39
CA GLU A 70 0.43 -2.15 5.96
C GLU A 70 1.44 -1.26 5.21
N SER A 71 1.86 -0.17 5.85
CA SER A 71 2.77 0.80 5.25
C SER A 71 4.16 0.21 4.97
N TYR A 72 4.59 -0.82 5.71
CA TYR A 72 5.88 -1.48 5.42
C TYR A 72 5.88 -2.19 4.05
N GLY A 73 4.74 -2.71 3.60
CA GLY A 73 4.63 -3.38 2.29
C GLY A 73 4.53 -2.39 1.13
N ALA A 74 3.55 -1.48 1.19
CA ALA A 74 3.27 -0.53 0.11
C ALA A 74 4.38 0.51 -0.08
N LEU A 75 4.98 1.01 1.01
CA LEU A 75 6.04 2.00 0.93
C LEU A 75 7.35 1.40 0.40
N VAL A 76 7.69 0.17 0.79
CA VAL A 76 8.86 -0.55 0.27
C VAL A 76 8.66 -0.88 -1.20
N LEU A 77 7.45 -1.30 -1.61
CA LEU A 77 7.13 -1.55 -3.01
C LEU A 77 7.26 -0.28 -3.86
N ARG A 78 6.73 0.86 -3.37
CA ARG A 78 6.86 2.17 -4.02
C ARG A 78 8.33 2.54 -4.23
N HIS A 79 9.17 2.41 -3.20
CA HIS A 79 10.60 2.72 -3.32
C HIS A 79 11.34 1.79 -4.29
N LYS A 80 10.98 0.51 -4.33
CA LYS A 80 11.58 -0.47 -5.26
C LYS A 80 11.22 -0.22 -6.73
N ILE A 81 9.98 0.23 -7.00
CA ILE A 81 9.49 0.48 -8.37
C ILE A 81 9.91 1.87 -8.88
N PHE A 82 10.14 2.83 -7.98
CA PHE A 82 10.51 4.21 -8.34
C PHE A 82 11.68 4.35 -9.34
N PRO A 83 12.84 3.67 -9.20
CA PRO A 83 13.93 3.81 -10.16
C PRO A 83 13.54 3.30 -11.56
N VAL A 84 12.74 2.23 -11.63
CA VAL A 84 12.25 1.66 -12.90
C VAL A 84 11.27 2.61 -13.57
N VAL A 85 10.32 3.16 -12.82
CA VAL A 85 9.34 4.12 -13.34
C VAL A 85 10.02 5.39 -13.81
N ASN A 86 10.97 5.93 -13.04
CA ASN A 86 11.69 7.14 -13.43
C ASN A 86 12.50 6.94 -14.72
N PHE A 87 13.19 5.80 -14.85
CA PHE A 87 13.89 5.45 -16.08
C PHE A 87 12.92 5.29 -17.27
N ALA A 88 11.84 4.53 -17.08
CA ALA A 88 10.84 4.31 -18.11
C ALA A 88 10.17 5.62 -18.56
N SER A 89 9.82 6.51 -17.63
CA SER A 89 9.26 7.83 -17.93
C SER A 89 10.24 8.74 -18.67
N GLY A 90 11.55 8.64 -18.40
CA GLY A 90 12.57 9.40 -19.14
C GLY A 90 12.77 8.89 -20.57
N VAL A 91 12.71 7.55 -20.77
CA VAL A 91 12.96 6.91 -22.07
C VAL A 91 11.70 6.83 -22.93
N ALA A 92 10.50 6.80 -22.33
CA ALA A 92 9.24 6.66 -23.06
C ALA A 92 9.00 7.75 -24.13
N PRO A 93 9.23 9.05 -23.88
CA PRO A 93 9.09 10.07 -24.91
C PRO A 93 10.07 9.89 -26.08
N LEU A 94 11.29 9.44 -25.80
CA LEU A 94 12.31 9.16 -26.82
C LEU A 94 11.96 7.93 -27.66
N LEU A 95 11.49 6.85 -27.03
CA LEU A 95 11.01 5.67 -27.75
C LEU A 95 9.76 5.96 -28.57
N PHE A 96 8.83 6.77 -28.03
CA PHE A 96 7.64 7.19 -28.75
C PHE A 96 8.01 8.01 -29.99
N LEU A 97 8.87 9.02 -29.84
CA LEU A 97 9.34 9.83 -30.95
C LEU A 97 10.17 9.01 -31.95
N GLY A 98 11.07 8.15 -31.47
CA GLY A 98 11.85 7.24 -32.30
C GLY A 98 10.97 6.27 -33.08
N GLY A 99 9.89 5.76 -32.47
CA GLY A 99 8.90 4.91 -33.13
C GLY A 99 8.16 5.65 -34.25
N ILE A 100 7.77 6.91 -34.03
CA ILE A 100 7.16 7.74 -35.07
C ILE A 100 8.13 7.97 -36.23
N LEU A 101 9.37 8.39 -35.94
CA LEU A 101 10.38 8.67 -36.96
C LEU A 101 10.79 7.42 -37.76
N LEU A 102 10.88 6.27 -37.09
CA LEU A 102 11.16 4.99 -37.74
C LEU A 102 9.97 4.52 -38.59
N SER A 103 8.73 4.72 -38.10
CA SER A 103 7.52 4.46 -38.88
C SER A 103 7.45 5.34 -40.14
N SER A 104 7.85 6.60 -40.03
CA SER A 104 7.89 7.54 -41.16
C SER A 104 9.00 7.23 -42.17
N SER A 105 10.14 6.67 -41.74
CA SER A 105 11.30 6.40 -42.62
C SER A 105 11.32 5.00 -43.23
N LEU A 106 10.87 3.97 -42.50
CA LEU A 106 10.90 2.58 -42.98
C LEU A 106 9.56 2.10 -43.56
N ASN A 107 8.53 2.95 -43.61
CA ASN A 107 7.19 2.58 -44.10
C ASN A 107 6.72 1.25 -43.48
N LEU A 108 7.01 1.04 -42.18
CA LEU A 108 6.78 -0.22 -41.46
C LEU A 108 5.30 -0.63 -41.47
N ILE A 109 4.41 0.37 -41.53
CA ILE A 109 2.98 0.17 -41.74
C ILE A 109 2.72 -0.49 -43.11
N GLY A 110 3.38 -0.03 -44.18
CA GLY A 110 3.31 -0.63 -45.51
C GLY A 110 3.87 -2.05 -45.57
N LEU A 111 5.01 -2.31 -44.90
CA LEU A 111 5.56 -3.67 -44.76
C LEU A 111 4.59 -4.59 -44.00
N GLY A 112 3.97 -4.10 -42.93
CA GLY A 112 2.93 -4.83 -42.21
C GLY A 112 1.71 -5.16 -43.07
N ILE A 113 1.26 -4.23 -43.92
CA ILE A 113 0.15 -4.44 -44.86
C ILE A 113 0.53 -5.47 -45.94
N ILE A 114 1.75 -5.42 -46.48
CA ILE A 114 2.23 -6.40 -47.47
C ILE A 114 2.32 -7.78 -46.85
N PHE A 115 2.90 -7.90 -45.65
CA PHE A 115 3.00 -9.19 -44.96
C PHE A 115 1.62 -9.77 -44.62
N CYS A 116 0.70 -8.94 -44.12
CA CYS A 116 -0.66 -9.36 -43.81
C CYS A 116 -1.43 -9.79 -45.07
N SER A 117 -1.29 -9.06 -46.18
CA SER A 117 -1.94 -9.41 -47.45
C SER A 117 -1.38 -10.69 -48.08
N GLN A 118 -0.07 -10.94 -48.00
CA GLN A 118 0.55 -12.20 -48.45
C GLN A 118 0.07 -13.41 -47.61
N GLN A 119 -0.06 -13.25 -46.30
CA GLN A 119 -0.57 -14.30 -45.42
C GLN A 119 -2.03 -14.64 -45.71
N LEU A 120 -2.88 -13.62 -45.90
CA LEU A 120 -4.28 -13.79 -46.30
C LEU A 120 -4.39 -14.50 -47.66
N TYR A 121 -3.54 -14.14 -48.63
CA TYR A 121 -3.52 -14.79 -49.94
C TYR A 121 -3.11 -16.27 -49.87
N SER A 122 -2.10 -16.61 -49.04
CA SER A 122 -1.68 -18.00 -48.81
C SER A 122 -2.70 -18.84 -48.04
N PHE A 123 -3.60 -18.23 -47.26
CA PHE A 123 -4.68 -18.94 -46.58
C PHE A 123 -5.93 -19.15 -47.46
N SER A 124 -6.06 -18.38 -48.55
CA SER A 124 -7.19 -18.46 -49.49
C SER A 124 -6.93 -19.39 -50.69
N LEU A 125 -5.70 -19.92 -50.83
CA LEU A 125 -5.27 -20.94 -51.80
C LEU A 125 -5.22 -22.32 -51.13
#